data_AF-A0A0F6VZH0-F1
#
_entry.id   AF-A0A0F6VZH0-F1
#
_cell.length_a   1.000
_cell.length_b   1.000
_cell.length_c   1.000
_cell.angle_alpha   90.00
_cell.angle_beta   90.00
_cell.angle_gamma   90.00
#
_symmetry.space_group_name_H-M   'P 1'
#
loop_
_entity.id
_entity.type
_entity.pdbx_description
1 polymer ?
#
loop_
_entity_poly.entity_id
_entity_poly.type
_entity_poly.pdbx_seq_one_letter_code
_entity_poly.pdbx_strand_id
1 'polypeptide(L)'
;MSAREIVMGAAIAMIAALGWCAAASAQEVGAIELVTRGLDARSVEVERVRRALAEELHTDVRVRAVARRRREGTTIIALRSTGRGEIAVEHERADGTRLTRAIVLPEDAEERVASVVIVIANLVRDEASELLAMLRARRVPAEPEATTETPPEPEAQTETEIVAETEIVADSESVAPAEAEAAQIEPAEPEVVAETTHVEPGVRIRSSSATTEAHATTTPVVATRSVSREPFMRIGLETLMGSVQRVDGYDFTMLGGLHVAFMPSEFLAFGLRDIGGGTVGANDRIHNELTPFVELAWRPMFELALYGQLGAEIQMQVLGGRGAAVGVAPMIVVGSRFHVAREFSIGIETALHGVVTDTLLTHFHGLPQGAVLWTAGLSLLFHIS
;
A
#
# COMPACT_ATOMS: atom_id res chain seq x y z
N MET A 1 12.67 -9.53 -35.38
CA MET A 1 12.57 -8.53 -34.32
C MET A 1 13.53 -8.96 -33.22
N SER A 2 14.54 -8.16 -32.93
CA SER A 2 15.55 -8.51 -31.92
C SER A 2 14.97 -8.38 -30.50
N ALA A 3 15.49 -9.12 -29.52
CA ALA A 3 15.05 -9.00 -28.12
C ALA A 3 15.09 -7.54 -27.61
N ARG A 4 16.02 -6.73 -28.13
CA ARG A 4 16.11 -5.28 -27.86
C ARG A 4 14.90 -4.49 -28.35
N GLU A 5 14.36 -4.82 -29.52
CA GLU A 5 13.20 -4.13 -30.11
C GLU A 5 11.91 -4.43 -29.32
N ILE A 6 11.78 -5.66 -28.81
CA ILE A 6 10.63 -6.07 -27.99
C ILE A 6 10.64 -5.31 -26.65
N VAL A 7 11.80 -5.25 -25.99
CA VAL A 7 11.94 -4.56 -24.70
C VAL A 7 11.69 -3.06 -24.84
N MET A 8 12.19 -2.43 -25.90
CA MET A 8 11.99 -1.00 -26.12
C MET A 8 10.53 -0.65 -26.47
N GLY A 9 9.84 -1.51 -27.24
CA GLY A 9 8.42 -1.35 -27.53
C GLY A 9 7.54 -1.46 -26.26
N ALA A 10 7.84 -2.43 -25.39
CA ALA A 10 7.13 -2.62 -24.12
C ALA A 10 7.31 -1.43 -23.17
N ALA A 11 8.52 -0.87 -23.07
CA ALA A 11 8.79 0.31 -22.25
C ALA A 11 8.00 1.55 -22.69
N ILE A 12 7.90 1.80 -24.00
CA ILE A 12 7.17 2.97 -24.54
C ILE A 12 5.65 2.83 -24.31
N ALA A 13 5.08 1.64 -24.56
CA ALA A 13 3.66 1.39 -24.33
C ALA A 13 3.26 1.56 -22.85
N MET A 14 4.17 1.20 -21.94
CA MET A 14 3.99 1.33 -20.50
C MET A 14 3.98 2.79 -20.03
N ILE A 15 4.92 3.63 -20.51
CA ILE A 15 4.95 5.07 -20.21
C ILE A 15 3.65 5.75 -20.68
N ALA A 16 3.12 5.36 -21.84
CA ALA A 16 1.87 5.90 -22.37
C ALA A 16 0.64 5.47 -21.54
N ALA A 17 0.58 4.22 -21.10
CA ALA A 17 -0.50 3.73 -20.24
C ALA A 17 -0.52 4.44 -18.87
N LEU A 18 0.66 4.70 -18.28
CA LEU A 18 0.80 5.43 -17.02
C LEU A 18 0.32 6.89 -17.14
N GLY A 19 0.66 7.57 -18.25
CA GLY A 19 0.21 8.94 -18.50
C GLY A 19 -1.31 9.05 -18.65
N TRP A 20 -1.97 8.03 -19.20
CA TRP A 20 -3.42 8.00 -19.37
C TRP A 20 -4.17 7.79 -18.04
N CYS A 21 -3.68 6.90 -17.17
CA CYS A 21 -4.30 6.66 -15.86
C CYS A 21 -4.21 7.88 -14.93
N ALA A 22 -3.10 8.62 -14.96
CA ALA A 22 -2.91 9.83 -14.13
C ALA A 22 -3.81 11.01 -14.58
N ALA A 23 -4.12 11.10 -15.89
CA ALA A 23 -4.98 12.16 -16.41
C ALA A 23 -6.48 11.92 -16.15
N ALA A 24 -6.88 10.66 -15.92
CA ALA A 24 -8.28 10.28 -15.75
C ALA A 24 -8.83 10.53 -14.32
N SER A 25 -7.98 10.76 -13.32
CA SER A 25 -8.38 10.94 -11.91
C SER A 25 -8.51 12.39 -11.43
N ALA A 26 -8.19 13.38 -12.28
CA ALA A 26 -8.41 14.80 -11.96
C ALA A 26 -9.89 15.18 -12.15
N GLN A 27 -10.79 14.52 -11.43
CA GLN A 27 -12.19 14.90 -11.36
C GLN A 27 -12.29 16.17 -10.49
N GLU A 28 -12.78 17.27 -11.06
CA GLU A 28 -12.94 18.55 -10.36
C GLU A 28 -13.73 18.35 -9.07
N VAL A 29 -13.04 18.37 -7.92
CA VAL A 29 -13.67 18.38 -6.60
C VAL A 29 -14.49 19.67 -6.53
N GLY A 30 -15.80 19.53 -6.31
CA GLY A 30 -16.74 20.64 -6.29
C GLY A 30 -16.32 21.73 -5.30
N ALA A 31 -16.27 22.99 -5.76
CA ALA A 31 -15.92 24.12 -4.92
C ALA A 31 -16.89 24.27 -3.72
N ILE A 32 -16.38 24.76 -2.58
CA ILE A 32 -17.17 25.04 -1.38
C ILE A 32 -17.55 26.51 -1.36
N GLU A 33 -18.84 26.84 -1.21
CA GLU A 33 -19.31 28.21 -1.04
C GLU A 33 -19.63 28.47 0.44
N LEU A 34 -18.84 29.34 1.09
CA LEU A 34 -19.06 29.81 2.46
C LEU A 34 -19.93 31.07 2.44
N VAL A 35 -21.14 30.98 2.99
CA VAL A 35 -22.13 32.05 3.02
C VAL A 35 -22.24 32.64 4.41
N THR A 36 -22.13 33.96 4.57
CA THR A 36 -22.26 34.62 5.88
C THR A 36 -23.60 35.34 5.98
N ARG A 37 -24.48 34.89 6.89
CA ARG A 37 -25.82 35.45 7.11
C ARG A 37 -25.90 36.12 8.47
N GLY A 38 -25.91 37.45 8.49
CA GLY A 38 -26.04 38.21 9.73
C GLY A 38 -24.88 37.99 10.71
N LEU A 39 -23.71 37.61 10.22
CA LEU A 39 -22.48 37.61 11.02
C LEU A 39 -22.03 39.06 11.21
N ASP A 40 -21.77 39.46 12.45
CA ASP A 40 -21.01 40.67 12.71
C ASP A 40 -19.55 40.41 12.31
N ALA A 41 -18.94 41.33 11.56
CA ALA A 41 -17.53 41.27 11.17
C ALA A 41 -16.58 41.12 12.38
N ARG A 42 -17.03 41.52 13.58
CA ARG A 42 -16.28 41.36 14.83
C ARG A 42 -16.38 39.96 15.45
N SER A 43 -17.39 39.18 15.08
CA SER A 43 -17.65 37.87 15.67
C SER A 43 -16.71 36.79 15.15
N VAL A 44 -16.40 36.79 13.84
CA VAL A 44 -15.48 35.85 13.19
C VAL A 44 -14.82 36.52 11.98
N GLU A 45 -13.50 36.37 11.87
CA GLU A 45 -12.72 36.79 10.70
C GLU A 45 -12.94 35.82 9.53
N VAL A 46 -13.99 36.08 8.74
CA VAL A 46 -14.46 35.19 7.65
C VAL A 46 -13.35 34.82 6.66
N GLU A 47 -12.46 35.75 6.33
CA GLU A 47 -11.36 35.50 5.40
C GLU A 47 -10.28 34.57 5.99
N ARG A 48 -10.05 34.62 7.32
CA ARG A 48 -9.19 33.65 8.00
C ARG A 48 -9.84 32.27 8.01
N VAL A 49 -11.14 32.19 8.28
CA VAL A 49 -11.90 30.94 8.19
C VAL A 49 -11.83 30.37 6.77
N ARG A 50 -12.03 31.19 5.74
CA ARG A 50 -11.92 30.75 4.33
C ARG A 50 -10.55 30.15 4.03
N ARG A 51 -9.47 30.83 4.42
CA ARG A 51 -8.11 30.37 4.17
C ARG A 51 -7.80 29.08 4.94
N ALA A 52 -8.08 29.06 6.24
CA ALA A 52 -7.87 27.89 7.09
C ALA A 52 -8.73 26.70 6.62
N LEU A 53 -9.94 26.93 6.12
CA LEU A 53 -10.79 25.87 5.58
C LEU A 53 -10.30 25.37 4.21
N ALA A 54 -9.80 26.26 3.35
CA ALA A 54 -9.20 25.85 2.07
C ALA A 54 -7.92 25.04 2.28
N GLU A 55 -7.16 25.39 3.32
CA GLU A 55 -6.01 24.63 3.78
C GLU A 55 -6.45 23.27 4.35
N GLU A 56 -7.40 23.22 5.28
CA GLU A 56 -7.89 21.98 5.91
C GLU A 56 -8.58 21.00 4.93
N LEU A 57 -9.32 21.51 3.93
CA LEU A 57 -10.10 20.70 2.99
C LEU A 57 -9.43 20.54 1.63
N HIS A 58 -8.29 21.20 1.41
CA HIS A 58 -7.54 21.19 0.15
C HIS A 58 -8.42 21.47 -1.09
N THR A 59 -9.41 22.34 -0.91
CA THR A 59 -10.44 22.65 -1.91
C THR A 59 -10.63 24.16 -2.00
N ASP A 60 -10.97 24.68 -3.19
CA ASP A 60 -11.28 26.10 -3.36
C ASP A 60 -12.53 26.48 -2.53
N VAL A 61 -12.33 27.32 -1.51
CA VAL A 61 -13.40 27.88 -0.69
C VAL A 61 -13.66 29.31 -1.11
N ARG A 62 -14.89 29.59 -1.55
CA ARG A 62 -15.34 30.91 -2.00
C ARG A 62 -16.30 31.52 -0.99
N VAL A 63 -16.03 32.76 -0.57
CA VAL A 63 -16.93 33.48 0.34
C VAL A 63 -17.98 34.26 -0.44
N ARG A 64 -19.24 34.19 0.00
CA ARG A 64 -20.34 34.98 -0.55
C ARG A 64 -21.22 35.57 0.53
N ALA A 65 -21.70 36.79 0.30
CA ALA A 65 -22.66 37.43 1.21
C ALA A 65 -24.08 36.83 1.11
N VAL A 66 -24.45 36.30 -0.07
CA VAL A 66 -25.78 35.74 -0.31
C VAL A 66 -25.65 34.45 -1.10
N ALA A 67 -26.34 33.41 -0.65
CA ALA A 67 -26.47 32.16 -1.39
C ALA A 67 -27.19 32.43 -2.71
N ARG A 68 -26.51 32.20 -3.83
CA ARG A 68 -27.19 32.12 -5.14
C ARG A 68 -27.83 30.73 -5.26
N ARG A 69 -28.73 30.54 -6.24
CA ARG A 69 -29.25 29.20 -6.55
C ARG A 69 -28.09 28.21 -6.64
N ARG A 70 -28.21 27.09 -5.92
CA ARG A 70 -27.21 26.03 -5.85
C ARG A 70 -26.82 25.63 -7.28
N ARG A 71 -25.53 25.71 -7.58
CA ARG A 71 -24.98 25.06 -8.77
C ARG A 71 -24.79 23.59 -8.44
N GLU A 72 -25.10 22.72 -9.39
CA GLU A 72 -24.87 21.29 -9.26
C GLU A 72 -23.39 21.04 -8.92
N GLY A 73 -23.14 20.16 -7.95
CA GLY A 73 -21.78 19.88 -7.47
C GLY A 73 -21.16 20.92 -6.52
N THR A 74 -21.87 21.99 -6.12
CA THR A 74 -21.36 22.95 -5.13
C THR A 74 -21.94 22.68 -3.74
N THR A 75 -21.08 22.60 -2.73
CA THR A 75 -21.45 22.49 -1.31
C THR A 75 -21.59 23.87 -0.70
N ILE A 76 -22.76 24.18 -0.12
CA ILE A 76 -23.06 25.49 0.47
C ILE A 76 -23.05 25.36 1.99
N ILE A 77 -22.22 26.16 2.65
CA ILE A 77 -22.10 26.20 4.11
C ILE A 77 -22.43 27.61 4.56
N ALA A 78 -23.48 27.76 5.38
CA ALA A 78 -23.90 29.05 5.88
C ALA A 78 -23.51 29.23 7.35
N LEU A 79 -22.83 30.33 7.65
CA LEU A 79 -22.54 30.77 9.01
C LEU A 79 -23.57 31.83 9.42
N ARG A 80 -24.23 31.60 10.55
CA ARG A 80 -25.24 32.50 11.09
C ARG A 80 -24.97 32.77 12.57
N SER A 81 -24.92 34.04 12.97
CA SER A 81 -24.87 34.36 14.39
C SER A 81 -26.25 34.16 15.02
N THR A 82 -26.29 33.45 16.16
CA THR A 82 -27.51 33.26 16.96
C THR A 82 -27.59 34.25 18.13
N GLY A 83 -26.57 35.10 18.32
CA GLY A 83 -26.41 35.98 19.47
C GLY A 83 -25.62 35.32 20.60
N ARG A 84 -25.28 36.08 21.66
CA ARG A 84 -24.58 35.58 22.87
C ARG A 84 -23.23 34.87 22.64
N GLY A 85 -22.53 35.19 21.55
CA GLY A 85 -21.26 34.53 21.23
C GLY A 85 -21.43 33.13 20.62
N GLU A 86 -22.61 32.79 20.12
CA GLU A 86 -22.84 31.53 19.41
C GLU A 86 -22.96 31.73 17.89
N ILE A 87 -22.50 30.73 17.15
CA ILE A 87 -22.69 30.62 15.71
C ILE A 87 -23.36 29.29 15.38
N ALA A 88 -24.36 29.34 14.51
CA ALA A 88 -24.92 28.19 13.82
C ALA A 88 -24.20 28.01 12.48
N VAL A 89 -23.67 26.82 12.25
CA VAL A 89 -23.15 26.34 10.97
C VAL A 89 -24.25 25.49 10.32
N GLU A 90 -24.82 25.99 9.24
CA GLU A 90 -25.87 25.33 8.46
C GLU A 90 -25.27 24.74 7.17
N HIS A 91 -25.61 23.49 6.86
CA HIS A 91 -25.24 22.81 5.62
C HIS A 91 -26.51 22.26 4.95
N GLU A 92 -26.69 22.50 3.66
CA GLU A 92 -27.82 21.96 2.88
C GLU A 92 -27.36 20.76 2.06
N ARG A 93 -27.85 19.57 2.43
CA ARG A 93 -27.47 18.29 1.83
C ARG A 93 -27.99 18.14 0.41
N ALA A 94 -27.49 17.13 -0.32
CA ALA A 94 -27.96 16.84 -1.68
C ALA A 94 -29.48 16.57 -1.78
N ASP A 95 -30.09 16.03 -0.73
CA ASP A 95 -31.53 15.76 -0.64
C ASP A 95 -32.39 17.00 -0.26
N GLY A 96 -31.75 18.15 -0.05
CA GLY A 96 -32.40 19.40 0.36
C GLY A 96 -32.65 19.53 1.87
N THR A 97 -32.30 18.52 2.66
CA THR A 97 -32.36 18.63 4.13
C THR A 97 -31.26 19.57 4.64
N ARG A 98 -31.53 20.24 5.77
CA ARG A 98 -30.59 21.16 6.40
C ARG A 98 -30.08 20.60 7.70
N LEU A 99 -28.76 20.43 7.78
CA LEU A 99 -28.07 20.09 9.00
C LEU A 99 -27.56 21.37 9.65
N THR A 100 -27.85 21.57 10.94
CA THR A 100 -27.42 22.76 11.69
C THR A 100 -26.63 22.31 12.91
N ARG A 101 -25.43 22.85 13.11
CA ARG A 101 -24.65 22.69 14.34
C ARG A 101 -24.40 24.06 14.97
N ALA A 102 -24.79 24.22 16.22
CA ALA A 102 -24.48 25.41 17.00
C ALA A 102 -23.17 25.22 17.74
N ILE A 103 -22.35 26.26 17.79
CA ILE A 103 -21.10 26.30 18.55
C ILE A 103 -21.03 27.57 19.37
N VAL A 104 -20.57 27.42 20.61
CA VAL A 104 -20.17 28.54 21.46
C VAL A 104 -18.76 28.95 21.03
N LEU A 105 -18.59 30.21 20.69
CA LEU A 105 -17.29 30.72 20.27
C LEU A 105 -16.41 31.01 21.49
N PRO A 106 -15.14 30.56 21.48
CA PRO A 106 -14.13 31.02 22.43
C PRO A 106 -13.99 32.55 22.42
N GLU A 107 -13.44 33.13 23.50
CA GLU A 107 -13.13 34.57 23.52
C GLU A 107 -11.94 34.90 22.62
N ASP A 108 -10.95 34.01 22.57
CA ASP A 108 -9.75 34.16 21.75
C ASP A 108 -10.09 34.13 20.24
N ALA A 109 -9.44 35.00 19.47
CA ALA A 109 -9.73 35.15 18.04
C ALA A 109 -9.21 33.98 17.20
N GLU A 110 -8.07 33.39 17.54
CA GLU A 110 -7.49 32.26 16.82
C GLU A 110 -8.27 30.99 17.12
N GLU A 111 -8.59 30.76 18.39
CA GLU A 111 -9.39 29.62 18.83
C GLU A 111 -10.82 29.64 18.24
N ARG A 112 -11.39 30.83 18.03
CA ARG A 112 -12.66 30.99 17.28
C ARG A 112 -12.57 30.49 15.85
N VAL A 113 -11.53 30.89 15.12
CA VAL A 113 -11.33 30.47 13.73
C VAL A 113 -11.15 28.95 13.69
N ALA A 114 -10.30 28.40 14.56
CA ALA A 114 -10.07 26.96 14.65
C ALA A 114 -11.37 26.18 14.94
N SER A 115 -12.16 26.63 15.93
CA SER A 115 -13.42 25.99 16.31
C SER A 115 -14.43 25.95 15.15
N VAL A 116 -14.57 27.06 14.42
CA VAL A 116 -15.44 27.14 13.24
C VAL A 116 -14.94 26.20 12.14
N VAL A 117 -13.64 26.19 11.84
CA VAL A 117 -13.05 25.34 10.80
C VAL A 117 -13.25 23.86 11.11
N ILE A 118 -13.01 23.42 12.35
CA ILE A 118 -13.21 22.03 12.77
C ILE A 118 -14.66 21.59 12.55
N VAL A 119 -15.63 22.41 12.93
CA VAL A 119 -17.05 22.07 12.78
C VAL A 119 -17.44 22.00 11.32
N ILE A 120 -16.98 22.94 10.50
CA ILE A 120 -17.25 22.91 9.06
C ILE A 120 -16.61 21.68 8.41
N ALA A 121 -15.33 21.39 8.71
CA ALA A 121 -14.62 20.26 8.12
C ALA A 121 -15.29 18.92 8.47
N ASN A 122 -15.73 18.76 9.72
CA ASN A 122 -16.48 17.57 10.13
C ASN A 122 -17.83 17.45 9.40
N LEU A 123 -18.57 18.55 9.24
CA LEU A 123 -19.83 18.53 8.46
C LEU A 123 -19.61 18.11 7.01
N VAL A 124 -18.53 18.59 6.38
CA VAL A 124 -18.18 18.22 5.00
C VAL A 124 -17.78 16.75 4.90
N ARG A 125 -16.99 16.23 5.86
CA ARG A 125 -16.60 14.81 5.92
C ARG A 125 -17.79 13.88 6.16
N ASP A 126 -18.73 14.29 7.01
CA ASP A 126 -19.98 13.56 7.26
C ASP A 126 -20.81 13.46 5.97
N GLU A 127 -20.99 14.56 5.24
CA GLU A 127 -21.71 14.57 3.96
C GLU A 127 -21.00 13.70 2.91
N ALA A 128 -19.67 13.81 2.80
CA ALA A 128 -18.89 13.00 1.86
C ALA A 128 -19.07 11.50 2.15
N SER A 129 -19.06 11.11 3.43
CA SER A 129 -19.28 9.72 3.85
C SER A 129 -20.70 9.23 3.50
N GLU A 130 -21.71 10.08 3.66
CA GLU A 130 -23.10 9.77 3.32
C GLU A 130 -23.31 9.65 1.81
N LEU A 131 -22.74 10.57 1.01
CA LEU A 131 -22.76 10.50 -0.45
C LEU A 131 -22.07 9.25 -0.97
N LEU A 132 -20.92 8.87 -0.39
CA LEU A 132 -20.24 7.61 -0.72
C LEU A 132 -21.10 6.40 -0.37
N ALA A 133 -21.80 6.41 0.77
CA ALA A 133 -22.74 5.36 1.14
C ALA A 133 -23.91 5.26 0.15
N MET A 134 -24.47 6.40 -0.28
CA MET A 134 -25.53 6.45 -1.29
C MET A 134 -25.05 5.93 -2.66
N LEU A 135 -23.85 6.30 -3.09
CA LEU A 135 -23.27 5.80 -4.34
C LEU A 135 -23.01 4.29 -4.27
N ARG A 136 -22.54 3.77 -3.13
CA ARG A 136 -22.39 2.33 -2.91
C ARG A 136 -23.74 1.61 -2.93
N ALA A 137 -24.77 2.16 -2.31
CA ALA A 137 -26.12 1.58 -2.32
C ALA A 137 -26.76 1.61 -3.72
N ARG A 138 -26.46 2.63 -4.54
CA ARG A 138 -26.96 2.76 -5.91
C ARG A 138 -26.22 1.87 -6.90
N ARG A 139 -24.99 1.46 -6.59
CA ARG A 139 -24.25 0.46 -7.38
C ARG A 139 -25.00 -0.86 -7.24
N VAL A 140 -25.95 -1.10 -8.16
CA VAL A 140 -26.64 -2.38 -8.30
C VAL A 140 -25.56 -3.45 -8.32
N PRO A 141 -25.57 -4.42 -7.39
CA PRO A 141 -24.68 -5.55 -7.47
C PRO A 141 -24.81 -6.09 -8.88
N ALA A 142 -23.71 -6.15 -9.64
CA ALA A 142 -23.75 -6.80 -10.94
C ALA A 142 -24.37 -8.17 -10.68
N GLU A 143 -25.56 -8.39 -11.24
CA GLU A 143 -26.24 -9.66 -11.15
C GLU A 143 -25.19 -10.68 -11.58
N PRO A 144 -24.77 -11.61 -10.71
CA PRO A 144 -23.67 -12.50 -11.02
C PRO A 144 -24.03 -13.11 -12.36
N GLU A 145 -23.26 -12.78 -13.40
CA GLU A 145 -23.51 -13.28 -14.74
C GLU A 145 -23.68 -14.77 -14.55
N ALA A 146 -24.91 -15.25 -14.75
CA ALA A 146 -25.23 -16.64 -14.56
C ALA A 146 -24.26 -17.36 -15.47
N THR A 147 -23.25 -17.97 -14.84
CA THR A 147 -22.25 -18.77 -15.52
C THR A 147 -23.08 -19.68 -16.37
N THR A 148 -23.06 -19.44 -17.68
CA THR A 148 -23.79 -20.26 -18.61
C THR A 148 -23.00 -21.54 -18.60
N GLU A 149 -23.29 -22.40 -17.62
CA GLU A 149 -22.93 -23.80 -17.63
C GLU A 149 -23.45 -24.30 -18.97
N THR A 150 -22.53 -24.35 -19.93
CA THR A 150 -22.74 -25.08 -21.15
C THR A 150 -23.05 -26.49 -20.67
N PRO A 151 -24.26 -27.02 -20.95
CA PRO A 151 -24.65 -28.33 -20.46
C PRO A 151 -23.56 -29.33 -20.83
N PRO A 152 -23.03 -30.12 -19.88
CA PRO A 152 -22.08 -31.17 -20.22
C PRO A 152 -22.76 -32.11 -21.21
N GLU A 153 -22.07 -32.34 -22.33
CA GLU A 153 -22.41 -33.36 -23.30
C GLU A 153 -22.51 -34.71 -22.56
N PRO A 154 -23.58 -35.50 -22.78
CA PRO A 154 -23.88 -36.67 -21.95
C PRO A 154 -22.87 -37.78 -22.23
N GLU A 155 -21.83 -37.88 -21.40
CA GLU A 155 -21.02 -39.08 -21.31
C GLU A 155 -21.77 -40.17 -20.54
N ALA A 156 -21.73 -41.36 -21.13
CA ALA A 156 -22.49 -42.52 -20.75
C ALA A 156 -22.18 -42.99 -19.32
N GLN A 157 -23.26 -43.36 -18.66
CA GLN A 157 -23.35 -44.02 -17.36
C GLN A 157 -22.32 -45.16 -17.23
N THR A 158 -21.49 -45.11 -16.18
CA THR A 158 -21.02 -46.33 -15.51
C THR A 158 -21.44 -46.26 -14.05
N GLU A 159 -22.37 -47.15 -13.77
CA GLU A 159 -22.98 -47.53 -12.51
C GLU A 159 -21.92 -48.01 -11.51
N THR A 160 -21.75 -47.30 -10.40
CA THR A 160 -21.22 -47.90 -9.16
C THR A 160 -21.91 -47.27 -7.96
N GLU A 161 -23.00 -47.94 -7.56
CA GLU A 161 -23.46 -48.12 -6.19
C GLU A 161 -22.30 -48.18 -5.18
N ILE A 162 -22.35 -47.37 -4.11
CA ILE A 162 -22.01 -47.76 -2.73
C ILE A 162 -22.46 -46.63 -1.77
N VAL A 163 -23.54 -46.98 -1.06
CA VAL A 163 -23.95 -46.66 0.32
C VAL A 163 -22.86 -46.06 1.23
N ALA A 164 -23.14 -44.93 1.88
CA ALA A 164 -22.89 -44.74 3.32
C ALA A 164 -23.55 -43.45 3.83
N GLU A 165 -24.63 -43.68 4.56
CA GLU A 165 -25.29 -42.81 5.52
C GLU A 165 -24.31 -42.42 6.64
N THR A 166 -24.16 -41.13 6.95
CA THR A 166 -23.55 -40.69 8.22
C THR A 166 -24.21 -39.41 8.70
N GLU A 167 -25.18 -39.64 9.57
CA GLU A 167 -25.72 -38.72 10.58
C GLU A 167 -24.57 -38.25 11.49
N ILE A 168 -24.33 -36.93 11.55
CA ILE A 168 -23.45 -36.36 12.59
C ILE A 168 -24.25 -35.32 13.37
N VAL A 169 -24.37 -35.68 14.64
CA VAL A 169 -25.05 -35.07 15.77
C VAL A 169 -24.53 -33.66 16.05
N ALA A 170 -25.48 -32.76 16.31
CA ALA A 170 -25.23 -31.47 16.91
C ALA A 170 -24.82 -31.65 18.37
N ASP A 171 -23.64 -31.15 18.75
CA ASP A 171 -23.30 -30.96 20.17
C ASP A 171 -22.92 -29.49 20.41
N SER A 172 -23.66 -28.90 21.35
CA SER A 172 -23.56 -27.51 21.78
C SER A 172 -22.81 -27.49 23.10
N GLU A 173 -21.51 -27.16 23.07
CA GLU A 173 -20.74 -26.96 24.29
C GLU A 173 -20.48 -25.46 24.52
N SER A 174 -21.28 -24.91 25.44
CA SER A 174 -21.15 -23.58 26.03
C SER A 174 -19.99 -23.57 27.02
N VAL A 175 -18.87 -22.94 26.65
CA VAL A 175 -17.74 -22.70 27.56
C VAL A 175 -17.75 -21.25 28.04
N ALA A 176 -17.85 -21.09 29.36
CA ALA A 176 -17.77 -19.82 30.07
C ALA A 176 -16.35 -19.21 30.02
N PRO A 177 -16.19 -17.88 30.03
CA PRO A 177 -14.88 -17.25 30.08
C PRO A 177 -14.30 -17.29 31.50
N ALA A 178 -13.11 -17.87 31.63
CA ALA A 178 -12.28 -17.82 32.83
C ALA A 178 -11.61 -16.44 32.99
N GLU A 179 -11.64 -15.92 34.21
CA GLU A 179 -10.97 -14.70 34.65
C GLU A 179 -9.45 -14.85 34.48
N ALA A 180 -8.84 -13.95 33.69
CA ALA A 180 -7.39 -13.85 33.55
C ALA A 180 -6.83 -12.93 34.63
N GLU A 181 -6.16 -13.57 35.60
CA GLU A 181 -5.39 -12.97 36.68
C GLU A 181 -4.15 -12.24 36.12
N ALA A 182 -4.05 -10.95 36.40
CA ALA A 182 -2.95 -10.10 35.98
C ALA A 182 -1.69 -10.38 36.83
N ALA A 183 -0.73 -11.12 36.27
CA ALA A 183 0.60 -11.28 36.85
C ALA A 183 1.46 -10.05 36.51
N GLN A 184 1.85 -9.32 37.56
CA GLN A 184 2.90 -8.32 37.54
C GLN A 184 4.25 -9.00 37.21
N ILE A 185 4.87 -8.60 36.11
CA ILE A 185 6.25 -8.96 35.79
C ILE A 185 7.12 -7.75 36.13
N GLU A 186 7.93 -7.87 37.19
CA GLU A 186 9.04 -6.95 37.48
C GLU A 186 10.10 -7.07 36.37
N PRO A 187 10.58 -5.95 35.80
CA PRO A 187 11.69 -5.97 34.87
C PRO A 187 13.03 -6.12 35.61
N ALA A 188 13.75 -7.20 35.30
CA ALA A 188 15.13 -7.43 35.75
C ALA A 188 16.12 -6.52 34.99
N GLU A 189 17.06 -5.92 35.72
CA GLU A 189 18.17 -5.12 35.21
C GLU A 189 19.13 -5.97 34.35
N PRO A 190 19.57 -5.49 33.17
CA PRO A 190 20.60 -6.18 32.39
C PRO A 190 22.01 -5.87 32.94
N GLU A 191 22.69 -6.92 33.36
CA GLU A 191 24.09 -6.94 33.77
C GLU A 191 25.01 -6.73 32.54
N VAL A 192 25.80 -5.67 32.58
CA VAL A 192 26.77 -5.31 31.54
C VAL A 192 28.04 -6.15 31.72
N VAL A 193 28.22 -7.17 30.88
CA VAL A 193 29.50 -7.90 30.78
C VAL A 193 30.31 -7.34 29.62
N ALA A 194 31.36 -6.61 29.96
CA ALA A 194 32.39 -6.17 29.03
C ALA A 194 33.43 -7.28 28.86
N GLU A 195 33.49 -7.88 27.66
CA GLU A 195 34.57 -8.80 27.29
C GLU A 195 35.51 -8.12 26.28
N THR A 196 36.65 -7.66 26.79
CA THR A 196 37.78 -7.20 25.99
C THR A 196 38.65 -8.38 25.60
N THR A 197 38.65 -8.78 24.32
CA THR A 197 39.64 -9.74 23.79
C THR A 197 40.76 -9.00 23.08
N HIS A 198 41.95 -9.15 23.63
CA HIS A 198 43.25 -8.69 23.14
C HIS A 198 43.74 -9.64 22.04
N VAL A 199 44.10 -9.11 20.86
CA VAL A 199 44.70 -9.89 19.76
C VAL A 199 46.13 -9.40 19.52
N GLU A 200 47.10 -10.29 19.77
CA GLU A 200 48.52 -10.10 19.46
C GLU A 200 48.80 -10.22 17.94
N PRO A 201 49.76 -9.46 17.38
CA PRO A 201 50.25 -9.66 16.02
C PRO A 201 51.48 -10.59 16.00
N GLY A 202 51.29 -11.82 15.51
CA GLY A 202 52.35 -12.80 15.27
C GLY A 202 52.77 -12.88 13.80
N VAL A 203 53.88 -12.23 13.45
CA VAL A 203 54.60 -12.36 12.17
C VAL A 203 55.21 -13.77 12.02
N ARG A 204 55.03 -14.43 10.86
CA ARG A 204 56.00 -15.42 10.36
C ARG A 204 56.23 -15.32 8.85
N ILE A 205 57.44 -14.85 8.55
CA ILE A 205 58.17 -15.01 7.29
C ILE A 205 58.50 -16.49 7.10
N ARG A 206 58.25 -17.06 5.91
CA ARG A 206 59.04 -18.20 5.40
C ARG A 206 59.35 -18.04 3.92
N SER A 207 60.63 -18.16 3.68
CA SER A 207 61.41 -18.12 2.46
C SER A 207 61.25 -19.38 1.60
N SER A 208 61.19 -19.16 0.28
CA SER A 208 61.99 -19.80 -0.78
C SER A 208 62.52 -21.24 -0.54
N SER A 209 62.01 -22.17 -1.37
CA SER A 209 62.81 -23.27 -1.92
C SER A 209 62.42 -23.51 -3.37
N ALA A 210 63.41 -23.43 -4.27
CA ALA A 210 63.33 -23.88 -5.65
C ALA A 210 63.13 -25.40 -5.72
N THR A 211 62.33 -25.89 -6.66
CA THR A 211 62.32 -27.31 -7.06
C THR A 211 61.96 -27.44 -8.53
N THR A 212 63.01 -27.70 -9.32
CA THR A 212 63.13 -28.67 -10.40
C THR A 212 61.97 -28.84 -11.39
N GLU A 213 62.21 -28.37 -12.62
CA GLU A 213 61.48 -28.72 -13.83
C GLU A 213 61.54 -30.23 -14.09
N ALA A 214 60.40 -30.90 -13.98
CA ALA A 214 60.17 -32.20 -14.61
C ALA A 214 59.12 -32.00 -15.71
N HIS A 215 59.55 -32.11 -16.96
CA HIS A 215 58.68 -32.20 -18.14
C HIS A 215 57.90 -33.52 -18.08
N ALA A 216 56.78 -33.51 -17.34
CA ALA A 216 55.73 -34.50 -17.50
C ALA A 216 54.77 -34.00 -18.58
N THR A 217 54.75 -34.71 -19.71
CA THR A 217 53.73 -34.58 -20.76
C THR A 217 52.37 -34.87 -20.13
N THR A 218 51.75 -33.82 -19.59
CA THR A 218 50.42 -33.86 -19.00
C THR A 218 49.45 -33.90 -20.17
N THR A 219 48.81 -35.05 -20.34
CA THR A 219 47.60 -35.15 -21.16
C THR A 219 46.68 -34.02 -20.71
N PRO A 220 46.17 -33.15 -21.60
CA PRO A 220 45.25 -32.10 -21.18
C PRO A 220 44.06 -32.80 -20.53
N VAL A 221 44.00 -32.74 -19.21
CA VAL A 221 42.78 -33.05 -18.48
C VAL A 221 41.81 -32.03 -19.01
N VAL A 222 40.95 -32.48 -19.93
CA VAL A 222 39.79 -31.71 -20.37
C VAL A 222 39.04 -31.47 -19.08
N ALA A 223 39.28 -30.29 -18.48
CA ALA A 223 38.50 -29.82 -17.37
C ALA A 223 37.08 -29.80 -17.91
N THR A 224 36.33 -30.85 -17.60
CA THR A 224 34.90 -30.92 -17.81
C THR A 224 34.39 -29.69 -17.08
N ARG A 225 34.14 -28.62 -17.84
CA ARG A 225 33.51 -27.41 -17.34
C ARG A 225 32.30 -27.93 -16.61
N SER A 226 32.29 -27.81 -15.28
CA SER A 226 31.10 -28.17 -14.54
C SER A 226 30.02 -27.31 -15.14
N VAL A 227 29.01 -27.97 -15.69
CA VAL A 227 27.85 -27.29 -16.25
C VAL A 227 27.22 -26.63 -15.04
N SER A 228 27.52 -25.34 -14.86
CA SER A 228 26.93 -24.54 -13.79
C SER A 228 25.44 -24.58 -14.07
N ARG A 229 24.69 -25.28 -13.22
CA ARG A 229 23.23 -25.24 -13.32
C ARG A 229 22.83 -23.80 -13.08
N GLU A 230 22.01 -23.27 -13.98
CA GLU A 230 21.37 -21.99 -13.78
C GLU A 230 20.45 -22.12 -12.56
N PRO A 231 20.40 -21.11 -11.68
CA PRO A 231 19.50 -21.18 -10.55
C PRO A 231 18.06 -21.22 -11.08
N PHE A 232 17.23 -22.06 -10.49
CA PHE A 232 15.82 -22.24 -10.89
C PHE A 232 14.84 -21.56 -9.93
N MET A 233 15.30 -21.19 -8.73
CA MET A 233 14.47 -20.55 -7.71
C MET A 233 15.25 -19.49 -6.92
N ARG A 234 14.57 -18.42 -6.50
CA ARG A 234 15.08 -17.43 -5.53
C ARG A 234 14.15 -17.34 -4.35
N ILE A 235 14.73 -17.21 -3.16
CA ILE A 235 14.01 -16.89 -1.93
C ILE A 235 14.77 -15.80 -1.17
N GLY A 236 14.08 -14.83 -0.60
CA GLY A 236 14.74 -13.76 0.11
C GLY A 236 13.82 -12.83 0.85
N LEU A 237 14.43 -11.79 1.42
CA LEU A 237 13.73 -10.74 2.15
C LEU A 237 13.90 -9.43 1.42
N GLU A 238 12.87 -8.61 1.52
CA GLU A 238 12.86 -7.28 0.95
C GLU A 238 12.43 -6.24 1.98
N THR A 239 12.97 -5.03 1.85
CA THR A 239 12.51 -3.87 2.61
C THR A 239 12.52 -2.66 1.70
N LEU A 240 11.34 -2.07 1.52
CA LEU A 240 11.09 -0.86 0.78
C LEU A 240 10.75 0.28 1.74
N MET A 241 11.31 1.44 1.50
CA MET A 241 10.91 2.69 2.15
C MET A 241 10.23 3.57 1.11
N GLY A 242 9.05 4.07 1.45
CA GLY A 242 8.26 4.94 0.61
C GLY A 242 7.99 6.26 1.28
N SER A 243 7.69 7.25 0.45
CA SER A 243 7.05 8.47 0.89
C SER A 243 5.68 8.55 0.24
N VAL A 244 4.65 8.79 1.06
CA VAL A 244 3.33 9.14 0.57
C VAL A 244 3.25 10.66 0.61
N GLN A 245 3.02 11.28 -0.54
CA GLN A 245 2.74 12.71 -0.56
C GLN A 245 1.36 12.93 0.07
N ARG A 246 1.35 13.68 1.16
CA ARG A 246 0.14 14.24 1.75
C ARG A 246 0.15 15.73 1.47
N VAL A 247 -0.98 16.36 1.77
CA VAL A 247 -1.09 17.78 1.47
C VAL A 247 -0.30 18.62 2.48
N ASP A 248 -0.12 18.15 3.72
CA ASP A 248 0.64 18.85 4.76
C ASP A 248 2.11 18.40 4.86
N GLY A 249 2.57 17.51 3.96
CA GLY A 249 3.94 17.01 3.99
C GLY A 249 4.12 15.63 3.37
N TYR A 250 5.16 14.94 3.80
CA TYR A 250 5.45 13.57 3.38
C TYR A 250 5.40 12.67 4.60
N ASP A 251 4.61 11.60 4.49
CA ASP A 251 4.66 10.53 5.47
C ASP A 251 5.57 9.42 4.95
N PHE A 252 6.40 8.90 5.85
CA PHE A 252 7.28 7.77 5.54
C PHE A 252 6.55 6.47 5.82
N THR A 253 6.64 5.54 4.87
CA THR A 253 6.18 4.17 5.05
C THR A 253 7.33 3.20 4.85
N MET A 254 7.27 2.09 5.55
CA MET A 254 8.13 0.94 5.30
C MET A 254 7.23 -0.22 4.87
N LEU A 255 7.62 -0.91 3.81
CA LEU A 255 7.06 -2.18 3.38
C LEU A 255 8.19 -3.20 3.45
N GLY A 256 7.85 -4.45 3.74
CA GLY A 256 8.84 -5.51 3.74
C GLY A 256 8.17 -6.85 3.85
N GLY A 257 8.78 -7.85 3.24
CA GLY A 257 8.17 -9.17 3.17
C GLY A 257 9.09 -10.20 2.57
N LEU A 258 8.54 -11.41 2.44
CA LEU A 258 9.21 -12.52 1.79
C LEU A 258 9.07 -12.39 0.27
N HIS A 259 10.17 -12.65 -0.44
CA HIS A 259 10.26 -12.70 -1.88
C HIS A 259 10.53 -14.15 -2.31
N VAL A 260 9.69 -14.71 -3.18
CA VAL A 260 9.87 -16.04 -3.77
C VAL A 260 9.67 -15.96 -5.28
N ALA A 261 10.64 -16.47 -6.05
CA ALA A 261 10.58 -16.43 -7.51
C ALA A 261 11.05 -17.74 -8.14
N PHE A 262 10.33 -18.20 -9.16
CA PHE A 262 10.75 -19.25 -10.08
C PHE A 262 11.41 -18.64 -11.31
N MET A 263 12.54 -19.20 -11.73
CA MET A 263 13.36 -18.74 -12.86
C MET A 263 13.42 -19.82 -13.95
N PRO A 264 12.54 -19.78 -14.95
CA PRO A 264 12.66 -20.68 -16.10
C PRO A 264 13.88 -20.36 -16.99
N SER A 265 14.48 -19.17 -16.84
CA SER A 265 15.70 -18.76 -17.54
C SER A 265 16.43 -17.67 -16.75
N GLU A 266 17.66 -17.33 -17.17
CA GLU A 266 18.41 -16.21 -16.57
C GLU A 266 17.79 -14.81 -16.78
N PHE A 267 16.89 -14.65 -17.75
CA PHE A 267 16.30 -13.35 -18.11
C PHE A 267 14.86 -13.16 -17.64
N LEU A 268 14.20 -14.21 -17.15
CA LEU A 268 12.78 -14.21 -16.84
C LEU A 268 12.54 -14.89 -15.50
N ALA A 269 11.79 -14.23 -14.63
CA ALA A 269 11.29 -14.84 -13.40
C ALA A 269 9.80 -14.52 -13.18
N PHE A 270 9.13 -15.42 -12.48
CA PHE A 270 7.75 -15.25 -12.02
C PHE A 270 7.72 -15.51 -10.53
N GLY A 271 6.98 -14.71 -9.78
CA GLY A 271 7.02 -14.86 -8.34
C GLY A 271 5.97 -14.09 -7.59
N LEU A 272 6.16 -14.14 -6.28
CA LEU A 272 5.42 -13.43 -5.27
C LEU A 272 6.43 -12.66 -4.43
N ARG A 273 6.17 -11.39 -4.19
CA ARG A 273 6.94 -10.55 -3.29
C ARG A 273 6.02 -9.86 -2.30
N ASP A 274 6.65 -9.19 -1.33
CA ASP A 274 5.97 -8.52 -0.23
C ASP A 274 4.95 -9.46 0.47
N ILE A 275 5.27 -10.76 0.52
CA ILE A 275 4.42 -11.75 1.18
C ILE A 275 4.55 -11.50 2.68
N GLY A 276 3.46 -11.04 3.28
CA GLY A 276 3.46 -10.67 4.68
C GLY A 276 2.14 -10.11 5.15
N GLY A 277 2.18 -9.48 6.30
CA GLY A 277 1.05 -8.82 6.90
C GLY A 277 1.48 -8.02 8.11
N GLY A 278 0.65 -7.08 8.51
CA GLY A 278 0.95 -6.19 9.62
C GLY A 278 -0.30 -5.67 10.29
N THR A 279 -0.08 -4.95 11.38
CA THR A 279 -1.13 -4.19 12.06
C THR A 279 -0.94 -2.70 11.76
N VAL A 280 -2.02 -2.01 11.41
CA VAL A 280 -1.99 -0.56 11.13
C VAL A 280 -2.66 0.19 12.29
N GLY A 281 -1.84 0.89 13.07
CA GLY A 281 -2.27 1.81 14.13
C GLY A 281 -2.92 1.15 15.35
N ALA A 282 -3.47 1.97 16.25
CA ALA A 282 -4.07 1.55 17.53
C ALA A 282 -5.44 0.87 17.41
N ASN A 283 -5.95 0.65 16.19
CA ASN A 283 -7.31 0.15 15.92
C ASN A 283 -7.34 -1.33 15.49
N ASP A 284 -6.30 -2.11 15.78
CA ASP A 284 -6.20 -3.55 15.48
C ASP A 284 -6.57 -3.93 14.03
N ARG A 285 -6.24 -3.08 13.05
CA ARG A 285 -6.44 -3.42 11.65
C ARG A 285 -5.34 -4.36 11.20
N ILE A 286 -5.67 -5.62 11.02
CA ILE A 286 -4.78 -6.63 10.45
C ILE A 286 -4.93 -6.59 8.93
N HIS A 287 -3.80 -6.52 8.23
CA HIS A 287 -3.76 -6.71 6.78
C HIS A 287 -2.78 -7.81 6.41
N ASN A 288 -3.06 -8.49 5.31
CA ASN A 288 -2.14 -9.40 4.64
C ASN A 288 -1.90 -8.87 3.22
N GLU A 289 -0.66 -8.96 2.77
CA GLU A 289 -0.20 -8.44 1.49
C GLU A 289 0.44 -9.57 0.68
N LEU A 290 0.19 -9.52 -0.63
CA LEU A 290 0.78 -10.41 -1.61
C LEU A 290 0.91 -9.67 -2.93
N THR A 291 2.11 -9.73 -3.51
CA THR A 291 2.39 -9.02 -4.76
C THR A 291 2.91 -9.99 -5.82
N PRO A 292 2.02 -10.59 -6.65
CA PRO A 292 2.45 -11.35 -7.82
C PRO A 292 3.18 -10.48 -8.84
N PHE A 293 4.24 -11.01 -9.43
CA PHE A 293 5.04 -10.29 -10.41
C PHE A 293 5.63 -11.17 -11.53
N VAL A 294 5.98 -10.50 -12.63
CA VAL A 294 6.88 -10.98 -13.67
C VAL A 294 8.10 -10.07 -13.72
N GLU A 295 9.30 -10.66 -13.75
CA GLU A 295 10.58 -9.96 -13.81
C GLU A 295 11.28 -10.26 -15.14
N LEU A 296 11.80 -9.21 -15.77
CA LEU A 296 12.77 -9.30 -16.85
C LEU A 296 14.12 -8.79 -16.37
N ALA A 297 15.16 -9.60 -16.54
CA ALA A 297 16.51 -9.28 -16.14
C ALA A 297 17.45 -9.21 -17.36
N TRP A 298 18.45 -8.35 -17.28
CA TRP A 298 19.56 -8.24 -18.22
C TRP A 298 20.88 -8.21 -17.45
N ARG A 299 21.81 -9.10 -17.78
CA ARG A 299 23.12 -9.22 -17.11
C ARG A 299 24.23 -8.63 -17.98
N PRO A 300 24.52 -7.32 -17.90
CA PRO A 300 25.61 -6.72 -18.65
C PRO A 300 26.99 -7.21 -18.15
N MET A 301 27.07 -7.68 -16.90
CA MET A 301 28.29 -8.19 -16.27
C MET A 301 27.95 -9.46 -15.46
N PHE A 302 28.95 -10.27 -15.13
CA PHE A 302 28.74 -11.52 -14.39
C PHE A 302 28.15 -11.26 -12.99
N GLU A 303 28.61 -10.19 -12.34
CA GLU A 303 28.24 -9.82 -10.97
C GLU A 303 27.03 -8.88 -10.90
N LEU A 304 26.58 -8.30 -12.02
CA LEU A 304 25.50 -7.30 -12.04
C LEU A 304 24.37 -7.69 -13.00
N ALA A 305 23.16 -7.73 -12.47
CA ALA A 305 21.92 -7.80 -13.24
C ALA A 305 21.13 -6.50 -13.09
N LEU A 306 20.64 -5.96 -14.20
CA LEU A 306 19.59 -4.93 -14.22
C LEU A 306 18.26 -5.63 -14.42
N TYR A 307 17.20 -5.20 -13.75
CA TYR A 307 15.89 -5.82 -13.92
C TYR A 307 14.75 -4.82 -13.86
N GLY A 308 13.64 -5.21 -14.48
CA GLY A 308 12.34 -4.56 -14.35
C GLY A 308 11.27 -5.58 -13.97
N GLN A 309 10.35 -5.21 -13.10
CA GLN A 309 9.21 -6.04 -12.72
C GLN A 309 7.89 -5.34 -13.03
N LEU A 310 6.89 -6.15 -13.35
CA LEU A 310 5.50 -5.74 -13.43
C LEU A 310 4.69 -6.66 -12.54
N GLY A 311 3.77 -6.08 -11.78
CA GLY A 311 2.91 -6.84 -10.89
C GLY A 311 1.74 -6.03 -10.39
N ALA A 312 1.08 -6.56 -9.37
CA ALA A 312 0.04 -5.84 -8.65
C ALA A 312 0.12 -6.22 -7.18
N GLU A 313 0.21 -5.23 -6.31
CA GLU A 313 0.05 -5.41 -4.88
C GLU A 313 -1.42 -5.72 -4.60
N ILE A 314 -1.67 -6.82 -3.91
CA ILE A 314 -3.00 -7.24 -3.47
C ILE A 314 -2.98 -7.30 -1.95
N GLN A 315 -3.85 -6.52 -1.32
CA GLN A 315 -3.88 -6.41 0.12
C GLN A 315 -5.27 -6.74 0.65
N MET A 316 -5.37 -7.71 1.56
CA MET A 316 -6.61 -8.06 2.25
C MET A 316 -6.61 -7.48 3.66
N GLN A 317 -7.67 -6.75 4.01
CA GLN A 317 -7.81 -6.10 5.31
C GLN A 317 -9.01 -6.64 6.05
N VAL A 318 -8.81 -6.97 7.33
CA VAL A 318 -9.89 -7.34 8.24
C VAL A 318 -10.23 -6.14 9.12
N LEU A 319 -11.44 -5.61 8.96
CA LEU A 319 -11.87 -4.36 9.59
C LEU A 319 -12.72 -4.63 10.84
N GLY A 320 -12.17 -5.31 11.86
CA GLY A 320 -12.75 -5.41 13.23
C GLY A 320 -14.29 -5.41 13.33
N GLY A 321 -14.96 -6.39 12.71
CA GLY A 321 -16.43 -6.53 12.74
C GLY A 321 -17.20 -5.82 11.60
N ARG A 322 -16.51 -5.03 10.77
CA ARG A 322 -17.09 -4.32 9.59
C ARG A 322 -16.83 -5.05 8.25
N GLY A 323 -16.38 -6.30 8.31
CA GLY A 323 -16.10 -7.13 7.15
C GLY A 323 -14.64 -7.08 6.70
N ALA A 324 -14.41 -7.54 5.47
CA ALA A 324 -13.10 -7.54 4.83
C ALA A 324 -13.10 -6.62 3.60
N ALA A 325 -11.96 -6.00 3.31
CA ALA A 325 -11.74 -5.19 2.13
C ALA A 325 -10.51 -5.70 1.37
N VAL A 326 -10.50 -5.54 0.05
CA VAL A 326 -9.36 -5.91 -0.80
C VAL A 326 -8.86 -4.69 -1.54
N GLY A 327 -7.64 -4.27 -1.23
CA GLY A 327 -6.90 -3.24 -1.95
C GLY A 327 -6.10 -3.83 -3.11
N VAL A 328 -6.00 -3.08 -4.21
CA VAL A 328 -5.18 -3.44 -5.37
C VAL A 328 -4.40 -2.22 -5.88
N ALA A 329 -3.10 -2.39 -6.08
CA ALA A 329 -2.25 -1.39 -6.71
C ALA A 329 -1.30 -2.02 -7.75
N PRO A 330 -1.55 -1.86 -9.07
CA PRO A 330 -0.58 -2.20 -10.10
C PRO A 330 0.75 -1.51 -9.86
N MET A 331 1.84 -2.24 -10.08
CA MET A 331 3.18 -1.76 -9.78
C MET A 331 4.16 -1.99 -10.90
N ILE A 332 5.17 -1.12 -10.93
CA ILE A 332 6.33 -1.23 -11.79
C ILE A 332 7.56 -1.05 -10.93
N VAL A 333 8.49 -2.00 -11.02
CA VAL A 333 9.76 -1.98 -10.28
C VAL A 333 10.89 -1.89 -11.27
N VAL A 334 11.91 -1.10 -10.96
CA VAL A 334 13.20 -1.12 -11.65
C VAL A 334 14.32 -1.22 -10.63
N GLY A 335 15.31 -2.06 -10.91
CA GLY A 335 16.36 -2.33 -9.94
C GLY A 335 17.65 -2.86 -10.54
N SER A 336 18.61 -3.00 -9.66
CA SER A 336 19.91 -3.61 -9.93
C SER A 336 20.22 -4.64 -8.85
N ARG A 337 20.85 -5.74 -9.24
CA ARG A 337 21.16 -6.88 -8.37
C ARG A 337 22.62 -7.26 -8.50
N PHE A 338 23.32 -7.21 -7.38
CA PHE A 338 24.74 -7.53 -7.24
C PHE A 338 24.90 -8.95 -6.69
N HIS A 339 25.46 -9.84 -7.49
CA HIS A 339 25.76 -11.22 -7.09
C HIS A 339 27.06 -11.25 -6.29
N VAL A 340 26.94 -11.32 -4.97
CA VAL A 340 28.07 -11.41 -4.04
C VAL A 340 28.66 -12.83 -4.02
N ALA A 341 27.79 -13.83 -4.20
CA ALA A 341 28.15 -15.23 -4.41
C ALA A 341 27.22 -15.85 -5.48
N ARG A 342 27.46 -17.12 -5.85
CA ARG A 342 26.56 -17.82 -6.78
C ARG A 342 25.17 -17.99 -6.18
N GLU A 343 25.11 -18.23 -4.89
CA GLU A 343 23.91 -18.54 -4.13
C GLU A 343 23.32 -17.30 -3.44
N PHE A 344 23.94 -16.12 -3.55
CA PHE A 344 23.53 -14.93 -2.80
C PHE A 344 23.71 -13.63 -3.58
N SER A 345 22.70 -12.76 -3.52
CA SER A 345 22.74 -11.43 -4.13
C SER A 345 22.05 -10.38 -3.28
N ILE A 346 22.52 -9.14 -3.44
CA ILE A 346 21.94 -7.93 -2.84
C ILE A 346 21.38 -7.07 -3.96
N GLY A 347 20.13 -6.64 -3.87
CA GLY A 347 19.52 -5.74 -4.85
C GLY A 347 19.17 -4.38 -4.26
N ILE A 348 19.23 -3.36 -5.11
CA ILE A 348 18.70 -2.01 -4.85
C ILE A 348 17.62 -1.77 -5.89
N GLU A 349 16.45 -1.33 -5.45
CA GLU A 349 15.31 -1.13 -6.34
C GLU A 349 14.45 0.07 -5.97
N THR A 350 13.62 0.47 -6.92
CA THR A 350 12.59 1.46 -6.75
C THR A 350 11.31 1.03 -7.45
N ALA A 351 10.17 1.27 -6.82
CA ALA A 351 8.86 0.85 -7.30
C ALA A 351 7.87 2.01 -7.31
N LEU A 352 7.02 2.03 -8.32
CA LEU A 352 5.84 2.89 -8.41
C LEU A 352 4.60 2.03 -8.33
N HIS A 353 3.69 2.39 -7.44
CA HIS A 353 2.41 1.71 -7.22
C HIS A 353 1.28 2.68 -7.52
N GLY A 354 0.37 2.31 -8.41
CA GLY A 354 -0.83 3.09 -8.71
C GLY A 354 -2.04 2.53 -7.99
N VAL A 355 -2.60 3.22 -7.02
CA VAL A 355 -3.70 2.69 -6.20
C VAL A 355 -5.01 2.71 -6.99
N VAL A 356 -5.62 1.55 -7.21
CA VAL A 356 -6.88 1.43 -8.00
C VAL A 356 -8.11 1.36 -7.09
N THR A 357 -7.92 1.11 -5.80
CA THR A 357 -8.98 0.89 -4.81
C THR A 357 -8.83 1.83 -3.62
N ASP A 358 -9.93 2.26 -3.00
CA ASP A 358 -9.91 3.11 -1.78
C ASP A 358 -9.45 2.38 -0.50
N THR A 359 -8.97 1.16 -0.64
CA THR A 359 -8.73 0.22 0.46
C THR A 359 -7.31 -0.27 0.45
N LEU A 360 -6.35 0.41 -0.18
CA LEU A 360 -4.94 0.07 0.00
C LEU A 360 -4.41 0.79 1.24
N LEU A 361 -3.74 0.06 2.12
CA LEU A 361 -3.05 0.61 3.29
C LEU A 361 -1.55 0.45 3.06
N THR A 362 -0.80 1.49 3.38
CA THR A 362 0.59 1.32 3.80
C THR A 362 0.63 0.92 5.27
N HIS A 363 1.80 0.58 5.81
CA HIS A 363 1.94 0.23 7.23
C HIS A 363 1.38 1.29 8.19
N PHE A 364 1.27 2.55 7.76
CA PHE A 364 0.81 3.65 8.60
C PHE A 364 -0.43 4.38 8.06
N HIS A 365 -0.76 4.28 6.77
CA HIS A 365 -1.74 5.17 6.14
C HIS A 365 -2.63 4.46 5.12
N GLY A 366 -3.90 4.85 5.04
CA GLY A 366 -4.73 4.50 3.88
C GLY A 366 -4.42 5.38 2.69
N LEU A 367 -4.26 4.77 1.52
CA LEU A 367 -4.11 5.46 0.26
C LEU A 367 -5.45 5.53 -0.47
N PRO A 368 -5.87 6.72 -0.93
CA PRO A 368 -7.08 6.85 -1.73
C PRO A 368 -6.87 6.27 -3.14
N GLN A 369 -7.96 5.90 -3.81
CA GLN A 369 -7.91 5.56 -5.23
C GLN A 369 -7.29 6.71 -6.04
N GLY A 370 -6.41 6.36 -6.98
CA GLY A 370 -5.66 7.30 -7.81
C GLY A 370 -4.37 7.80 -7.18
N ALA A 371 -4.10 7.49 -5.91
CA ALA A 371 -2.80 7.79 -5.30
C ALA A 371 -1.67 7.05 -6.02
N VAL A 372 -0.50 7.68 -6.04
CA VAL A 372 0.74 7.06 -6.51
C VAL A 372 1.69 6.96 -5.34
N LEU A 373 2.09 5.74 -4.99
CA LEU A 373 3.10 5.47 -3.98
C LEU A 373 4.43 5.21 -4.68
N TRP A 374 5.45 5.96 -4.28
CA TRP A 374 6.83 5.73 -4.70
C TRP A 374 7.63 5.14 -3.55
N THR A 375 8.30 4.02 -3.82
CA THR A 375 9.18 3.35 -2.85
C THR A 375 10.57 3.09 -3.43
N ALA A 376 11.54 2.95 -2.53
CA ALA A 376 12.90 2.53 -2.84
C ALA A 376 13.44 1.67 -1.70
N GLY A 377 14.24 0.65 -2.01
CA GLY A 377 14.66 -0.29 -0.99
C GLY A 377 15.76 -1.25 -1.38
N LEU A 378 15.93 -2.24 -0.51
CA LEU A 378 16.95 -3.26 -0.57
C LEU A 378 16.32 -4.66 -0.58
N SER A 379 16.92 -5.56 -1.35
CA SER A 379 16.56 -6.97 -1.38
C SER A 379 17.78 -7.85 -1.07
N LEU A 380 17.57 -8.92 -0.31
CA LEU A 380 18.56 -9.94 0.01
C LEU A 380 18.02 -11.27 -0.48
N LEU A 381 18.62 -11.85 -1.52
CA LEU A 381 18.10 -13.03 -2.20
C LEU A 381 19.10 -14.17 -2.19
N PHE A 382 18.62 -15.36 -1.85
CA PHE A 382 19.31 -16.64 -2.01
C PHE A 382 18.87 -17.33 -3.30
N HIS A 383 19.82 -17.88 -4.05
CA HIS A 383 19.61 -18.56 -5.33
C HIS A 383 19.81 -20.07 -5.17
N ILE A 384 18.83 -20.85 -5.61
CA ILE A 384 18.81 -22.31 -5.52
C ILE A 384 19.00 -22.89 -6.93
N SER A 385 20.00 -23.77 -7.10
CA SER A 385 20.45 -24.33 -8.39
C SER A 385 20.33 -25.85 -8.49
#